data_AF-A0A9D7N1A5-F1
#
_entry.id   AF-A0A9D7N1A5-F1
#
_cell.length_a   1.000
_cell.length_b   1.000
_cell.length_c   1.000
_cell.angle_alpha   90.00
_cell.angle_beta   90.00
_cell.angle_gamma   90.00
#
_symmetry.space_group_name_H-M   'P 1'
#
loop_
_entity.id
_entity.type
_entity.pdbx_description
1 polymer ?
#
loop_
_entity_poly.entity_id
_entity_poly.type
_entity_poly.pdbx_seq_one_letter_code
_entity_poly.pdbx_strand_id
1 'polypeptide(L)' 'MSDLPFDAPAPPELATLAERLVRDHPECFWFRHPDAHLRDLGDVRQVIENLRNYGDRLAWYEAQELQRCLSRHCNEMS' A
#
# COMPACT_ATOMS: atom_id res chain seq x y z
N MET A 1 -17.28 -3.67 5.20
CA MET A 1 -16.06 -3.81 4.37
C MET A 1 -16.48 -3.37 2.99
N SER A 2 -16.11 -2.18 2.57
CA SER A 2 -16.56 -1.66 1.27
C SER A 2 -15.86 -2.40 0.13
N ASP A 3 -16.69 -2.90 -0.80
CA ASP A 3 -16.35 -3.63 -2.03
C ASP A 3 -15.79 -2.69 -3.11
N LEU A 4 -14.76 -1.89 -2.80
CA LEU A 4 -14.04 -1.21 -3.87
C LEU A 4 -13.26 -2.26 -4.66
N PRO A 5 -13.44 -2.31 -5.99
CA PRO A 5 -12.80 -3.32 -6.81
C PRO A 5 -11.29 -3.10 -6.79
N PHE A 6 -10.54 -4.19 -6.94
CA PHE A 6 -9.07 -4.18 -6.84
C PHE A 6 -8.43 -3.20 -7.82
N ASP A 7 -9.06 -3.00 -8.99
CA ASP A 7 -8.65 -2.12 -10.08
C ASP A 7 -9.17 -0.67 -9.94
N ALA A 8 -9.85 -0.33 -8.84
CA ALA A 8 -10.23 1.04 -8.57
C ALA A 8 -8.97 1.92 -8.44
N PRO A 9 -8.92 3.10 -9.10
CA PRO A 9 -7.78 4.00 -9.00
C PRO A 9 -7.47 4.36 -7.55
N ALA A 10 -6.19 4.26 -7.17
CA ALA A 10 -5.75 4.73 -5.87
C ALA A 10 -5.69 6.26 -5.86
N PRO A 11 -6.07 6.91 -4.74
CA PRO A 11 -5.79 8.33 -4.55
C PRO A 11 -4.29 8.61 -4.70
N PRO A 12 -3.91 9.72 -5.36
CA PRO A 12 -2.51 10.05 -5.60
C PRO A 12 -1.66 10.06 -4.32
N GLU A 13 -2.20 10.56 -3.21
CA GLU A 13 -1.51 10.59 -1.92
C GLU A 13 -1.27 9.19 -1.34
N LEU A 14 -2.21 8.26 -1.57
CA LEU A 14 -2.11 6.89 -1.09
C LEU A 14 -1.12 6.09 -1.94
N ALA A 15 -1.17 6.25 -3.26
CA ALA A 15 -0.20 5.67 -4.19
C ALA A 15 1.22 6.18 -3.89
N THR A 16 1.39 7.49 -3.71
CA THR A 16 2.68 8.11 -3.39
C THR A 16 3.27 7.57 -2.08
N LEU A 17 2.43 7.41 -1.06
CA LEU A 17 2.85 6.81 0.22
C LEU A 17 3.28 5.36 0.03
N ALA A 18 2.51 4.56 -0.70
CA ALA A 18 2.83 3.17 -0.97
C ALA A 18 4.13 3.02 -1.79
N GLU A 19 4.34 3.86 -2.80
CA GLU A 19 5.58 3.92 -3.59
C GLU A 19 6.79 4.28 -2.74
N ARG A 20 6.64 5.21 -1.79
CA ARG A 20 7.71 5.54 -0.84
C ARG A 20 8.10 4.31 -0.02
N LEU A 21 7.14 3.56 0.51
CA LEU A 21 7.42 2.37 1.31
C LEU A 21 8.07 1.25 0.51
N VAL A 22 7.76 1.14 -0.80
CA VAL A 22 8.47 0.20 -1.68
C VAL A 22 9.96 0.55 -1.81
N ARG A 23 10.31 1.84 -1.86
CA ARG A 23 11.70 2.29 -1.90
C ARG A 23 12.41 2.18 -0.55
N ASP A 24 11.69 2.41 0.54
CA ASP A 24 12.27 2.39 1.89
C ASP A 24 12.49 0.96 2.42
N HIS A 25 11.71 -0.03 1.95
CA HIS A 25 11.77 -1.45 2.36
C HIS A 25 12.01 -2.40 1.18
N PRO A 26 13.07 -2.22 0.36
CA PRO A 26 13.25 -2.99 -0.87
C PRO A 26 13.34 -4.51 -0.62
N GLU A 27 13.76 -4.95 0.56
CA GLU A 27 13.79 -6.36 0.97
C GLU A 27 12.41 -7.02 1.01
N CYS A 28 11.34 -6.24 1.27
CA CYS A 28 9.96 -6.70 1.21
C CYS A 28 9.44 -6.87 -0.24
N PHE A 29 10.18 -6.36 -1.22
CA PHE A 29 9.72 -6.19 -2.61
C PHE A 29 10.71 -6.72 -3.64
N TRP A 30 11.48 -7.77 -3.33
CA TRP A 30 12.52 -8.34 -4.22
C TRP A 30 12.04 -8.71 -5.64
N PHE A 31 10.73 -8.87 -5.85
CA PHE A 31 10.09 -9.17 -7.13
C PHE A 31 9.57 -7.94 -7.89
N ARG A 32 9.68 -6.73 -7.30
CA ARG A 32 9.14 -5.47 -7.82
C ARG A 32 10.26 -4.43 -7.95
N HIS A 33 10.25 -3.68 -9.05
CA HIS A 33 11.21 -2.58 -9.23
C HIS A 33 10.92 -1.46 -8.22
N PRO A 34 11.94 -0.84 -7.58
CA PRO A 34 11.72 0.22 -6.58
C PRO A 34 10.92 1.43 -7.09
N ASP A 35 11.05 1.73 -8.38
CA ASP A 35 10.33 2.83 -9.06
C ASP A 35 9.07 2.35 -9.82
N ALA A 36 8.53 1.18 -9.49
CA ALA A 36 7.29 0.71 -10.07
C ALA A 36 6.12 1.64 -9.67
N HIS A 37 5.42 2.17 -10.67
CA HIS A 37 4.28 3.04 -10.44
C HIS A 37 3.07 2.24 -9.92
N LEU A 38 2.47 2.68 -8.82
CA LEU A 38 1.30 2.05 -8.21
C LEU A 38 0.04 2.82 -8.61
N ARG A 39 -0.95 2.12 -9.17
CA ARG A 39 -2.09 2.78 -9.87
C ARG A 39 -3.42 2.56 -9.18
N ASP A 40 -3.61 1.39 -8.59
CA ASP A 40 -4.91 0.96 -8.07
C ASP A 40 -4.85 0.60 -6.58
N LEU A 41 -6.03 0.47 -5.97
CA LEU A 41 -6.14 0.08 -4.57
C LEU A 41 -5.59 -1.33 -4.31
N GLY A 42 -5.54 -2.17 -5.34
CA GLY A 42 -4.93 -3.49 -5.29
C GLY A 42 -3.42 -3.45 -5.08
N ASP A 43 -2.72 -2.59 -5.81
CA ASP A 43 -1.31 -2.32 -5.63
C ASP A 43 -0.99 -1.89 -4.19
N VAL A 44 -1.81 -0.99 -3.63
CA VAL A 44 -1.68 -0.52 -2.24
C VAL A 44 -1.88 -1.65 -1.24
N ARG A 45 -2.90 -2.50 -1.45
CA ARG A 45 -3.14 -3.67 -0.59
C ARG A 45 -1.97 -4.64 -0.62
N GLN A 46 -1.39 -4.88 -1.80
CA GLN A 46 -0.23 -5.75 -1.92
C GLN A 46 1.01 -5.19 -1.21
N VAL A 47 1.21 -3.86 -1.21
CA VAL A 47 2.26 -3.21 -0.40
C VAL A 47 2.04 -3.46 1.09
N ILE A 48 0.82 -3.26 1.59
CA ILE A 48 0.48 -3.53 3.00
C ILE A 48 0.76 -4.99 3.36
N GLU A 49 0.37 -5.94 2.50
CA GLU A 49 0.56 -7.36 2.73
C GLU A 49 2.04 -7.74 2.79
N ASN A 50 2.86 -7.23 1.86
CA ASN A 50 4.29 -7.54 1.83
C ASN A 50 5.03 -7.00 3.06
N LEU A 51 4.76 -5.74 3.44
CA LEU A 51 5.36 -5.14 4.64
C LEU A 51 5.01 -5.93 5.90
N ARG A 52 3.78 -6.46 6.00
CA ARG A 52 3.36 -7.29 7.15
C ARG A 52 3.99 -8.67 7.17
N ASN A 53 4.20 -9.27 5.99
CA ASN A 53 4.66 -10.64 5.87
C ASN A 53 6.19 -10.77 5.91
N TYR A 54 6.90 -9.78 5.36
CA TYR A 54 8.35 -9.86 5.14
C TYR A 54 9.14 -8.76 5.86
N GLY A 55 8.46 -7.71 6.31
CA GLY A 55 9.10 -6.57 6.94
C GLY A 55 9.44 -6.81 8.41
N ASP A 56 10.26 -5.90 8.93
CA ASP A 56 10.59 -5.84 10.34
C ASP A 56 9.50 -5.10 11.15
N ARG A 57 9.82 -4.74 12.40
CA ARG A 57 8.87 -4.02 13.26
C ARG A 57 8.49 -2.65 12.67
N LEU A 58 9.43 -1.94 12.04
CA LEU A 58 9.16 -0.61 11.46
C LEU A 58 8.24 -0.75 10.25
N ALA A 59 8.56 -1.66 9.33
CA ALA A 59 7.74 -1.96 8.16
C ALA A 59 6.30 -2.33 8.57
N TRP A 60 6.15 -3.11 9.64
CA TRP A 60 4.83 -3.48 10.15
C TRP A 60 4.03 -2.28 10.65
N TYR A 61 4.65 -1.33 11.37
CA TYR A 61 3.98 -0.10 11.80
C TYR A 61 3.57 0.77 10.61
N GLU A 62 4.42 0.91 9.61
CA GLU A 62 4.10 1.69 8.42
C GLU A 62 3.00 1.04 7.58
N ALA A 63 2.95 -0.28 7.53
CA ALA A 63 1.82 -1.02 6.95
C ALA A 63 0.50 -0.75 7.69
N GLN A 64 0.53 -0.52 9.00
CA GLN A 64 -0.67 -0.12 9.74
C GLN A 64 -1.12 1.29 9.38
N GLU A 65 -0.20 2.24 9.29
CA GLU A 65 -0.54 3.61 8.91
C GLU A 65 -1.09 3.67 7.49
N LEU A 66 -0.47 2.97 6.54
CA LEU A 66 -0.99 2.85 5.17
C LEU A 66 -2.38 2.20 5.13
N GLN A 67 -2.62 1.16 5.92
CA GLN A 67 -3.95 0.54 6.05
C GLN A 67 -4.99 1.52 6.60
N ARG A 68 -4.64 2.35 7.58
CA ARG A 68 -5.56 3.36 8.14
C ARG A 68 -5.93 4.40 7.09
N CYS A 69 -4.97 4.86 6.30
CA CYS A 69 -5.21 5.76 5.17
C CYS A 69 -6.16 5.12 4.15
N LEU A 70 -5.89 3.87 3.75
CA LEU A 70 -6.75 3.12 2.83
C LEU A 70 -8.19 2.99 3.38
N SER A 71 -8.35 2.62 4.65
CA SER A 71 -9.68 2.44 5.26
C SER A 71 -10.47 3.74 5.36
N ARG A 72 -9.80 4.87 5.63
CA ARG A 72 -10.47 6.19 5.63
C ARG A 72 -10.98 6.54 4.24
N HIS A 73 -10.14 6.35 3.22
CA HIS A 73 -10.53 6.62 1.84
C HIS A 73 -11.72 5.77 1.39
N CYS A 74 -11.71 4.46 1.67
CA CYS A 74 -12.83 3.58 1.35
C CYS A 74 -14.14 3.98 2.06
N ASN A 75 -14.05 4.52 3.28
CA ASN A 75 -15.22 4.98 4.03
C ASN A 75 -15.80 6.30 3.48
N GLU A 76 -14.97 7.18 2.93
CA GLU A 76 -15.42 8.44 2.31
C GLU A 76 -16.12 8.21 0.95
N MET A 77 -15.86 7.06 0.32
CA MET A 77 -16.47 6.68 -0.96
C MET A 77 -17.69 5.75 -0.83
N SER A 78 -18.12 5.41 0.39
CA SER A 78 -19.29 4.56 0.68
C SER A 78 -20.51 5.39 1.07
#